data_AF-A0AAD9U2I8-F1
#
_entry.id   AF-A0AAD9U2I8-F1
#
_cell.length_a   1.000
_cell.length_b   1.000
_cell.length_c   1.000
_cell.angle_alpha   90.00
_cell.angle_beta   90.00
_cell.angle_gamma   90.00
#
_symmetry.space_group_name_H-M   'P 1'
#
loop_
_entity.id
_entity.type
_entity.pdbx_description
1 polymer ?
#
loop_
_entity_poly.entity_id
_entity_poly.type
_entity_poly.pdbx_seq_one_letter_code
_entity_poly.pdbx_strand_id
1 'polypeptide(L)'
;MAQNIKKDYRRKDVNLLFKQAWKAYPKSEFKEAMLEMMKVKRVAFKELMNVGPERFSHAYSPVRRYRLMTSSIAESMNSCLVHVHQMPITTMINFIRDMLQKWFYKRRTKAEKSQTQLTPWATELIKQRNIDSKKYTT
;
A
#
# COMPACT_ATOMS: atom_id res chain seq x y z
N MET A 1 15.31 -41.52 -15.86
CA MET A 1 15.67 -40.31 -16.62
C MET A 1 14.95 -39.10 -16.03
N ALA A 2 15.74 -38.19 -15.45
CA ALA A 2 15.52 -36.76 -15.20
C ALA A 2 14.13 -36.21 -14.87
N GLN A 3 13.89 -36.04 -13.55
CA GLN A 3 13.46 -34.80 -12.89
C GLN A 3 12.40 -33.92 -13.59
N ASN A 4 11.15 -34.27 -13.29
CA ASN A 4 9.95 -33.47 -13.54
C ASN A 4 9.94 -32.10 -12.82
N ILE A 5 9.71 -31.03 -13.60
CA ILE A 5 8.58 -30.09 -13.45
C ILE A 5 8.39 -29.51 -12.03
N LYS A 6 9.45 -28.97 -11.39
CA LYS A 6 9.32 -28.15 -10.16
C LYS A 6 10.00 -26.79 -10.19
N LYS A 7 10.71 -26.45 -11.27
CA LYS A 7 11.43 -25.15 -11.37
C LYS A 7 10.58 -23.98 -11.89
N ASP A 8 9.37 -24.23 -12.38
CA ASP A 8 8.46 -23.16 -12.85
C ASP A 8 7.53 -22.59 -11.79
N TYR A 9 7.64 -23.04 -10.53
CA TYR A 9 6.90 -22.44 -9.44
C TYR A 9 7.51 -21.08 -9.05
N ARG A 10 6.91 -20.03 -9.62
CA ARG A 10 7.03 -18.59 -9.29
C ARG A 10 8.11 -17.81 -10.01
N ARG A 11 8.03 -17.69 -11.35
CA ARG A 11 8.49 -16.44 -11.97
C ARG A 11 7.62 -15.30 -11.43
N LYS A 12 8.15 -14.53 -10.48
CA LYS A 12 7.47 -13.31 -10.01
C LYS A 12 7.36 -12.35 -11.20
N ASP A 13 6.15 -11.87 -11.47
CA ASP A 13 5.94 -10.82 -12.47
C ASP A 13 6.74 -9.57 -12.08
N VAL A 14 7.21 -8.82 -13.08
CA VAL A 14 7.91 -7.55 -12.92
C VAL A 14 7.09 -6.58 -12.08
N ASN A 15 5.76 -6.57 -12.22
CA ASN A 15 4.89 -5.74 -11.38
C ASN A 15 4.94 -6.12 -9.91
N LEU A 16 5.04 -7.41 -9.60
CA LEU A 16 5.15 -7.88 -8.22
C LEU A 16 6.50 -7.48 -7.63
N LEU A 17 7.58 -7.67 -8.39
CA LEU A 17 8.95 -7.27 -8.01
C LEU A 17 9.07 -5.75 -7.83
N PHE A 18 8.43 -4.98 -8.71
CA PHE A 18 8.34 -3.53 -8.58
C PHE A 18 7.60 -3.12 -7.30
N LYS A 19 6.44 -3.74 -7.00
CA LYS A 19 5.71 -3.48 -5.76
C LYS A 19 6.53 -3.84 -4.52
N GLN A 20 7.34 -4.91 -4.58
CA GLN A 20 8.26 -5.29 -3.51
C GLN A 20 9.36 -4.24 -3.31
N ALA A 21 10.04 -3.83 -4.39
CA ALA A 21 11.07 -2.79 -4.33
C ALA A 21 10.52 -1.42 -3.90
N TRP A 22 9.33 -1.03 -4.39
CA TRP A 22 8.67 0.21 -4.00
C TRP A 22 8.37 0.25 -2.49
N LYS A 23 7.78 -0.82 -1.95
CA LYS A 23 7.32 -0.89 -0.57
C LYS A 23 8.41 -1.23 0.44
N ALA A 24 9.57 -1.71 -0.01
CA ALA A 24 10.69 -2.06 0.85
C ALA A 24 11.12 -0.85 1.69
N TYR A 25 11.20 -1.04 3.01
CA TYR A 25 11.81 -0.07 3.91
C TYR A 25 13.31 -0.35 4.10
N PRO A 26 13.75 -1.61 4.29
CA PRO A 26 15.17 -1.92 4.32
C PRO A 26 15.79 -1.84 2.92
N LYS A 27 17.02 -1.31 2.85
CA LYS A 27 17.78 -1.27 1.59
C LYS A 27 18.16 -2.68 1.09
N SER A 28 18.25 -3.67 1.97
CA SER A 28 18.49 -5.07 1.62
C SER A 28 17.33 -5.66 0.83
N GLU A 29 16.10 -5.56 1.36
CA GLU A 29 14.88 -6.03 0.67
C GLU A 29 14.68 -5.35 -0.69
N PHE A 30 14.97 -4.06 -0.79
CA PHE A 30 14.97 -3.35 -2.07
C PHE A 30 15.96 -3.98 -3.07
N LYS A 31 17.21 -4.18 -2.64
CA LYS A 31 18.27 -4.75 -3.49
C LYS A 31 17.90 -6.15 -3.96
N GLU A 32 17.36 -6.98 -3.08
CA GLU A 32 16.89 -8.33 -3.41
C GLU A 32 15.82 -8.29 -4.52
N ALA A 33 14.78 -7.46 -4.36
CA ALA A 33 13.72 -7.31 -5.35
C ALA A 33 14.24 -6.78 -6.70
N MET A 34 15.16 -5.81 -6.69
CA MET A 34 15.77 -5.27 -7.92
C MET A 34 16.69 -6.28 -8.61
N LEU A 35 17.45 -7.09 -7.85
CA LEU A 35 18.28 -8.16 -8.41
C LEU A 35 17.43 -9.27 -9.03
N GLU A 36 16.32 -9.65 -8.39
CA GLU A 36 15.36 -10.58 -9.01
C GLU A 36 14.74 -9.99 -10.28
N MET A 37 14.39 -8.70 -10.28
CA MET A 37 13.86 -8.03 -11.47
C MET A 37 14.88 -8.00 -12.61
N MET A 38 16.15 -7.78 -12.31
CA MET A 38 17.22 -7.81 -13.31
C MET A 38 17.30 -9.19 -14.00
N LYS A 39 17.11 -10.27 -13.24
CA LYS A 39 17.10 -11.66 -13.77
C LYS A 39 15.87 -11.93 -14.63
N VAL A 40 14.71 -11.34 -14.29
CA VAL A 40 13.44 -11.54 -15.03
C VAL A 40 13.34 -10.65 -16.27
N LYS A 41 13.61 -9.35 -16.13
CA LYS A 41 13.51 -8.35 -17.21
C LYS A 41 14.51 -7.22 -17.00
N ARG A 42 15.70 -7.38 -17.59
CA ARG A 42 16.81 -6.41 -17.49
C ARG A 42 16.45 -4.99 -17.95
N VAL A 43 15.55 -4.85 -18.93
CA VAL A 43 15.09 -3.54 -19.42
C VAL A 43 14.37 -2.77 -18.32
N ALA A 44 13.42 -3.41 -17.62
CA ALA A 44 12.68 -2.78 -16.53
C ALA A 44 13.59 -2.35 -15.37
N PHE A 45 14.59 -3.18 -15.03
CA PHE A 45 15.62 -2.82 -14.06
C PHE A 45 16.36 -1.53 -14.47
N LYS A 46 16.83 -1.45 -15.73
CA LYS A 46 17.56 -0.28 -16.22
C LYS A 46 16.70 0.99 -16.19
N GLU A 47 15.46 0.89 -16.65
CA GLU A 47 14.53 2.02 -16.65
C GLU A 47 14.28 2.54 -15.23
N LEU A 48 14.05 1.66 -14.26
CA LEU A 48 13.84 2.06 -12.87
C LEU A 48 15.11 2.67 -12.24
N MET A 49 16.29 2.15 -12.55
CA MET A 49 17.53 2.74 -12.06
C MET A 49 17.78 4.13 -12.68
N ASN A 50 17.40 4.34 -13.95
CA ASN A 50 17.47 5.65 -14.59
C ASN A 50 16.49 6.67 -13.97
N VAL A 51 15.32 6.23 -13.50
CA VAL A 51 14.38 7.08 -12.76
C VAL A 51 14.99 7.56 -11.44
N GLY A 52 15.82 6.74 -10.81
CA GLY A 52 16.40 7.03 -9.50
C GLY A 52 15.58 6.39 -8.37
N PRO A 53 16.17 5.46 -7.57
CA PRO A 53 15.50 4.81 -6.45
C PRO A 53 14.87 5.77 -5.44
N GLU A 54 15.43 6.95 -5.24
CA GLU A 54 14.93 7.99 -4.34
C GLU A 54 13.56 8.54 -4.73
N ARG A 55 13.17 8.42 -6.00
CA ARG A 55 11.89 8.94 -6.50
C ARG A 55 10.74 7.97 -6.24
N PHE A 56 11.00 6.68 -6.39
CA PHE A 56 9.95 5.66 -6.34
C PHE A 56 10.03 4.74 -5.13
N SER A 57 11.20 4.47 -4.53
CA SER A 57 11.34 3.51 -3.42
C SER A 57 11.26 4.17 -2.05
N HIS A 58 10.60 3.51 -1.09
CA HIS A 58 10.62 3.95 0.30
C HIS A 58 12.00 3.85 0.95
N ALA A 59 12.82 2.84 0.60
CA ALA A 59 14.14 2.61 1.19
C ALA A 59 15.18 3.71 0.88
N TYR A 60 14.95 4.48 -0.20
CA TYR A 60 15.84 5.57 -0.65
C TYR A 60 15.16 6.94 -0.68
N SER A 61 13.87 7.02 -0.30
CA SER A 61 13.14 8.29 -0.29
C SER A 61 13.79 9.27 0.70
N PRO A 62 14.03 10.54 0.32
CA PRO A 62 14.62 11.54 1.20
C PRO A 62 13.73 11.88 2.41
N VAL A 63 12.41 11.62 2.27
CA VAL A 63 11.42 11.79 3.32
C VAL A 63 10.89 10.42 3.75
N ARG A 64 10.64 10.25 5.06
CA ARG A 64 9.93 9.07 5.58
C ARG A 64 8.51 9.03 5.03
N ARG A 65 8.28 8.23 3.97
CA ARG A 65 6.95 8.02 3.39
C ARG A 65 6.19 7.04 4.27
N TYR A 66 5.38 7.58 5.19
CA TYR A 66 4.42 6.77 5.93
C TYR A 66 3.23 6.39 5.03
N ARG A 67 2.65 5.21 5.25
CA ARG A 67 1.47 4.70 4.53
C ARG A 67 0.28 5.68 4.49
N LEU A 68 0.23 6.63 5.42
CA LEU A 68 -0.80 7.66 5.54
C LEU A 68 -0.72 8.73 4.43
N MET A 69 0.45 8.97 3.83
CA MET A 69 0.62 9.91 2.71
C MET A 69 0.60 9.18 1.36
N THR A 70 -0.47 8.43 1.09
CA THR A 70 -0.70 7.87 -0.24
C THR A 70 -1.86 8.60 -0.92
N SER A 71 -1.79 8.75 -2.24
CA SER A 71 -2.80 9.39 -3.09
C SER A 71 -4.20 8.79 -2.94
N SER A 72 -4.35 7.66 -2.23
CA SER A 72 -5.63 6.97 -2.06
C SER A 72 -6.70 7.80 -1.35
N ILE A 73 -6.33 8.74 -0.45
CA ILE A 73 -7.33 9.62 0.18
C ILE A 73 -7.86 10.60 -0.86
N ALA A 74 -6.99 11.25 -1.61
CA ALA A 74 -7.38 12.19 -2.67
C ALA A 74 -8.14 11.48 -3.80
N GLU A 75 -7.67 10.30 -4.24
CA GLU A 75 -8.35 9.48 -5.25
C GLU A 75 -9.72 9.01 -4.76
N SER A 76 -9.84 8.57 -3.50
CA SER A 76 -11.12 8.17 -2.91
C SER A 76 -12.08 9.36 -2.81
N MET A 77 -11.59 10.53 -2.41
CA MET A 77 -12.40 11.75 -2.37
C MET A 77 -12.83 12.16 -3.77
N ASN A 78 -11.92 12.15 -4.74
CA ASN A 78 -12.23 12.47 -6.14
C ASN A 78 -13.25 11.49 -6.73
N SER A 79 -13.15 10.20 -6.41
CA SER A 79 -14.13 9.18 -6.82
C SER A 79 -15.52 9.47 -6.22
N CYS A 80 -15.59 9.84 -4.94
CA CYS A 80 -16.86 10.23 -4.31
C CYS A 80 -17.44 11.54 -4.88
N LEU A 81 -16.60 12.42 -5.42
CA LEU A 81 -16.98 13.76 -5.87
C LEU A 81 -17.13 13.89 -7.39
N VAL A 82 -16.86 12.82 -8.16
CA VAL A 82 -16.82 12.86 -9.63
C VAL A 82 -18.10 13.43 -10.25
N HIS A 83 -19.26 13.11 -9.66
CA HIS A 83 -20.57 13.57 -10.14
C HIS A 83 -20.97 14.96 -9.60
N VAL A 84 -20.34 15.40 -8.53
CA VAL A 84 -20.65 16.68 -7.85
C VAL A 84 -19.75 17.81 -8.38
N HIS A 85 -18.62 17.46 -9.00
CA HIS A 85 -17.68 18.42 -9.57
C HIS A 85 -18.26 19.21 -10.76
N GLN A 86 -19.33 18.72 -11.40
CA GLN A 86 -20.03 19.42 -12.49
C GLN A 86 -21.12 20.38 -11.97
N MET A 87 -21.33 20.44 -10.65
CA MET A 87 -22.35 21.28 -10.02
C MET A 87 -21.77 22.63 -9.59
N PRO A 88 -22.62 23.62 -9.28
CA PRO A 88 -22.18 24.87 -8.67
C PRO A 88 -21.38 24.63 -7.39
N ILE A 89 -20.39 25.48 -7.12
CA ILE A 89 -19.46 25.33 -5.99
C ILE A 89 -20.18 25.24 -4.63
N THR A 90 -21.30 25.95 -4.49
CA THR A 90 -22.15 25.93 -3.29
C THR A 90 -22.77 24.55 -3.04
N THR A 91 -23.25 23.90 -4.11
CA THR A 91 -23.78 22.52 -4.05
C THR A 91 -22.68 21.54 -3.68
N MET A 92 -21.49 21.69 -4.25
CA MET A 92 -20.34 20.84 -3.95
C MET A 92 -19.91 20.94 -2.49
N ILE A 93 -19.82 22.15 -1.94
CA ILE A 93 -19.47 22.37 -0.52
C ILE A 93 -20.53 21.75 0.40
N ASN A 94 -21.81 21.94 0.10
CA ASN A 94 -22.90 21.37 0.90
C ASN A 94 -22.85 19.83 0.90
N PHE A 95 -22.57 19.22 -0.26
CA PHE A 95 -22.43 17.78 -0.39
C PHE A 95 -21.22 17.25 0.41
N ILE A 96 -20.05 17.89 0.28
CA ILE A 96 -18.85 17.51 1.04
C ILE A 96 -19.13 17.59 2.54
N ARG A 97 -19.78 18.66 3.00
CA ARG A 97 -20.16 18.83 4.40
C ARG A 97 -21.06 17.70 4.90
N ASP A 98 -22.15 17.41 4.20
CA ASP A 98 -23.10 16.35 4.57
C ASP A 98 -22.44 14.96 4.59
N MET A 99 -21.61 14.66 3.57
CA MET A 99 -20.83 13.43 3.50
C MET A 99 -19.89 13.29 4.71
N LEU A 100 -19.11 14.32 5.03
CA LEU A 100 -18.18 14.29 6.16
C LEU A 100 -18.92 14.15 7.49
N GLN A 101 -20.01 14.90 7.69
CA GLN A 101 -20.84 14.82 8.90
C GLN A 101 -21.38 13.41 9.12
N LYS A 102 -22.00 12.81 8.09
CA LYS A 102 -22.48 11.42 8.13
C LYS A 102 -21.36 10.44 8.43
N TRP A 103 -20.19 10.63 7.83
CA TRP A 103 -19.05 9.75 8.04
C TRP A 103 -18.50 9.81 9.47
N PHE A 104 -18.31 11.02 10.01
CA PHE A 104 -17.86 11.21 11.39
C PHE A 104 -18.89 10.71 12.39
N TYR A 105 -20.18 10.94 12.17
CA TYR A 105 -21.25 10.42 13.00
C TYR A 105 -21.23 8.88 13.05
N LYS A 106 -21.14 8.21 11.90
CA LYS A 106 -21.02 6.74 11.82
C LYS A 106 -19.77 6.22 12.52
N ARG A 107 -18.63 6.92 12.40
CA ARG A 107 -17.40 6.51 13.08
C ARG A 107 -17.50 6.66 14.60
N ARG A 108 -18.04 7.79 15.08
CA ARG A 108 -18.22 8.05 16.51
C ARG A 108 -19.15 7.02 17.14
N THR A 109 -20.33 6.82 16.56
CA THR A 109 -21.32 5.84 17.06
C THR A 109 -20.77 4.42 17.06
N LYS A 110 -19.92 4.05 16.08
CA LYS A 110 -19.24 2.76 16.06
C LYS A 110 -18.17 2.64 17.16
N ALA A 111 -17.42 3.72 17.42
CA ALA A 111 -16.41 3.75 18.48
C ALA A 111 -17.05 3.70 19.88
N GLU A 112 -18.16 4.41 20.10
CA GLU A 112 -18.93 4.37 21.35
C GLU A 112 -19.46 2.96 21.66
N LYS A 113 -19.84 2.20 20.63
CA LYS A 113 -20.27 0.80 20.75
C LYS A 113 -19.09 -0.19 20.88
N SER A 114 -17.86 0.27 20.73
CA SER A 114 -16.68 -0.60 20.78
C SER A 114 -16.35 -0.94 22.23
N GLN A 115 -16.23 -2.25 22.52
CA GLN A 115 -15.80 -2.73 23.84
C GLN A 115 -14.27 -2.70 24.01
N THR A 116 -13.54 -2.51 22.91
CA THR A 116 -12.06 -2.50 22.90
C THR A 116 -11.53 -1.15 22.45
N GLN A 117 -10.38 -0.75 22.98
CA GLN A 117 -9.67 0.47 22.56
C GLN A 117 -9.20 0.41 21.09
N LEU A 118 -9.00 -0.80 20.57
CA LEU A 118 -8.59 -1.03 19.20
C LEU A 118 -9.80 -1.38 18.32
N THR A 119 -9.76 -0.91 17.08
CA THR A 119 -10.71 -1.35 16.05
C THR A 119 -10.50 -2.84 15.73
N PRO A 120 -11.55 -3.57 15.31
CA PRO A 120 -11.42 -4.99 14.94
C PRO A 120 -10.30 -5.25 13.91
N TRP A 121 -10.14 -4.35 12.93
CA TRP A 121 -9.06 -4.42 11.95
C TRP A 121 -7.67 -4.30 12.58
N ALA A 122 -7.49 -3.36 13.52
CA ALA A 122 -6.21 -3.18 14.19
C ALA A 122 -5.89 -4.36 15.11
N THR A 123 -6.89 -4.88 15.83
CA THR A 123 -6.77 -6.08 16.66
C THR A 123 -6.33 -7.28 15.84
N GLU A 124 -6.96 -7.51 14.68
CA GLU A 124 -6.61 -8.60 13.78
C GLU A 124 -5.19 -8.44 13.20
N LEU A 125 -4.82 -7.22 12.81
CA LEU A 125 -3.48 -6.94 12.30
C LEU A 125 -2.39 -7.24 13.33
N ILE A 126 -2.62 -6.87 14.60
CA ILE A 126 -1.68 -7.15 15.69
C ILE A 126 -1.61 -8.67 15.94
N LYS A 127 -2.74 -9.37 15.95
CA LYS A 127 -2.77 -10.84 16.07
C LYS A 127 -1.93 -11.51 14.98
N GLN A 128 -2.12 -11.13 13.71
CA GLN A 128 -1.36 -11.67 12.59
C GLN A 128 0.15 -11.39 12.73
N ARG A 129 0.53 -10.15 13.08
CA ARG A 129 1.94 -9.80 13.31
C ARG A 129 2.57 -10.59 14.45
N ASN A 130 1.83 -10.83 15.53
CA ASN A 130 2.31 -11.63 16.65
C ASN A 130 2.51 -13.09 16.24
N ILE A 131 1.62 -13.66 15.41
CA ILE A 131 1.77 -15.01 14.85
C ILE A 131 3.00 -15.07 13.94
N ASP A 132 3.18 -14.10 13.06
CA ASP A 132 4.32 -14.06 12.14
C ASP A 132 5.64 -13.86 12.89
N SER A 133 5.68 -13.00 13.92
CA SER A 133 6.87 -12.83 14.76
C SER A 133 7.28 -14.13 15.45
N LYS A 134 6.32 -14.93 15.93
CA LYS A 134 6.62 -16.21 16.59
C LYS A 134 7.31 -17.21 15.65
N LYS A 135 7.02 -17.18 14.34
CA LYS A 135 7.68 -18.06 13.35
C LYS A 135 9.19 -17.83 13.21
N TYR A 136 9.71 -16.70 13.69
CA TYR A 136 11.14 -16.36 13.61
C TYR A 136 11.87 -16.57 14.94
N THR A 137 11.15 -16.84 16.04
CA THR A 137 11.71 -17.04 17.39
C THR A 137 11.61 -18.49 17.90
N THR A 138 11.07 -19.41 17.09
CA THR A 138 11.02 -20.86 17.32
C THR A 138 11.61 -21.56 16.10
#